data_AF-X0VXZ1-F1
#
_entry.id   AF-X0VXZ1-F1
#
_cell.length_a   1.000
_cell.length_b   1.000
_cell.length_c   1.000
_cell.angle_alpha   90.00
_cell.angle_beta   90.00
_cell.angle_gamma   90.00
#
_symmetry.space_group_name_H-M   'P 1'
#
loop_
_entity.id
_entity.type
_entity.pdbx_description
1 polymer ?
#
loop_
_entity_poly.entity_id
_entity_poly.type
_entity_poly.pdbx_seq_one_letter_code
_entity_poly.pdbx_strand_id
1 'polypeptide(L)' 'MVSLSLPGIIDAHVHLRDPGATHKEDAYSGTVAALAGGVIAVLDMPNNTPPTVDRRTFLQKREILKRKAVSDY' A
#
# COMPACT_ATOMS: atom_id res chain seq x y z
N MET A 1 25.83 -12.39 -19.16
CA MET A 1 24.53 -12.54 -18.47
C MET A 1 23.60 -11.50 -19.08
N VAL A 2 22.47 -11.89 -19.66
CA VAL A 2 21.50 -10.93 -20.23
C VAL A 2 20.55 -10.55 -19.10
N SER A 3 20.39 -9.26 -18.80
CA SER A 3 19.34 -8.79 -17.90
C SER A 3 18.19 -8.21 -18.71
N LEU A 4 16.97 -8.38 -18.21
CA LEU A 4 15.77 -7.77 -18.75
C LEU A 4 15.39 -6.58 -17.87
N SER A 5 15.20 -5.41 -18.47
CA SER A 5 14.70 -4.22 -17.77
C SER A 5 13.22 -4.05 -18.11
N LEU A 6 12.39 -3.97 -17.07
CA LEU A 6 10.96 -3.75 -17.18
C LEU A 6 10.59 -2.40 -16.55
N PRO A 7 9.48 -1.77 -16.98
CA PRO A 7 8.87 -0.68 -16.23
C PRO A 7 8.49 -1.14 -14.81
N GLY A 8 8.33 -0.18 -13.89
CA GLY A 8 7.78 -0.46 -12.57
C GLY A 8 6.37 -1.02 -12.66
N ILE A 9 6.06 -2.00 -11.80
CA ILE A 9 4.77 -2.70 -11.79
C ILE A 9 3.77 -1.90 -10.94
N ILE A 10 2.49 -1.96 -11.30
CA ILE A 10 1.37 -1.47 -10.48
C ILE A 10 0.61 -2.68 -9.98
N ASP A 11 0.49 -2.83 -8.66
CA ASP A 11 -0.29 -3.90 -8.05
C ASP A 11 -1.67 -3.38 -7.63
N ALA A 12 -2.71 -3.81 -8.35
CA ALA A 12 -4.08 -3.36 -8.13
C ALA A 12 -4.77 -4.02 -6.93
N HIS A 13 -4.12 -4.96 -6.23
CA HIS A 13 -4.72 -5.70 -5.13
C HIS A 13 -3.72 -6.01 -4.02
N VAL A 14 -3.60 -5.10 -3.05
CA VAL A 14 -2.79 -5.32 -1.84
C VAL A 14 -3.60 -5.22 -0.54
N HIS A 15 -3.01 -5.64 0.58
CA HIS A 15 -3.61 -5.52 1.91
C HIS A 15 -2.61 -5.00 2.94
N LEU A 16 -2.49 -3.68 3.09
CA LEU A 16 -1.53 -2.97 3.95
C LEU A 16 -1.89 -2.98 5.45
N ARG A 17 -3.05 -3.52 5.83
CA ARG A 17 -3.50 -3.75 7.23
C ARG A 17 -3.53 -2.53 8.18
N ASP A 18 -3.25 -1.32 7.69
CA ASP A 18 -3.33 -0.05 8.43
C ASP A 18 -4.49 0.83 7.94
N PRO A 19 -5.54 1.15 8.73
CA PRO A 19 -5.62 0.98 10.17
C PRO A 19 -6.13 -0.39 10.63
N GLY A 20 -5.91 -0.67 11.92
CA GLY A 20 -6.53 -1.77 12.66
C GLY A 20 -5.58 -2.95 12.93
N ALA A 21 -5.13 -3.65 11.90
CA ALA A 21 -4.36 -4.89 12.05
C ALA A 21 -2.85 -4.68 11.85
N THR A 22 -2.30 -3.57 12.38
CA THR A 22 -0.92 -3.12 12.11
C THR A 22 0.19 -4.06 12.61
N HIS A 23 -0.15 -5.02 13.48
CA HIS A 23 0.77 -6.10 13.88
C HIS A 23 1.04 -7.12 12.76
N LYS A 24 0.19 -7.16 11.72
CA LYS A 24 0.38 -8.03 10.54
C LYS A 24 1.25 -7.33 9.50
N GLU A 25 0.93 -6.07 9.21
CA GLU A 25 1.63 -5.21 8.25
C GLU A 25 1.18 -3.76 8.49
N ASP A 26 1.95 -2.77 8.10
CA ASP A 26 1.47 -1.40 7.99
C ASP A 26 1.85 -0.75 6.67
N ALA A 27 1.38 0.49 6.45
CA ALA A 27 1.63 1.20 5.20
C ALA A 27 3.12 1.38 4.88
N TYR A 28 4.00 1.47 5.89
CA TYR A 28 5.44 1.57 5.67
C TYR A 28 6.02 0.22 5.27
N SER A 29 5.79 -0.82 6.07
CA SER A 29 6.38 -2.14 5.80
C SER A 29 5.88 -2.74 4.49
N GLY A 30 4.59 -2.60 4.17
CA GLY A 30 4.01 -3.13 2.94
C GLY A 30 4.52 -2.42 1.68
N THR A 31 4.70 -1.09 1.73
CA THR A 31 5.23 -0.34 0.56
C THR A 31 6.74 -0.50 0.39
N VAL A 32 7.50 -0.74 1.47
CA VAL A 32 8.90 -1.20 1.37
C VAL A 32 8.99 -2.55 0.66
N ALA A 33 8.11 -3.49 1.01
CA ALA A 33 8.04 -4.79 0.36
C ALA A 33 7.66 -4.67 -1.13
N ALA A 34 6.72 -3.78 -1.46
CA ALA A 34 6.32 -3.50 -2.84
C ALA A 34 7.51 -3.02 -3.69
N LEU A 35 8.25 -2.00 -3.22
CA LEU A 35 9.42 -1.49 -3.94
C LEU A 35 10.51 -2.54 -4.10
N ALA A 36 10.77 -3.35 -3.08
CA ALA A 36 11.75 -4.45 -3.15
C ALA A 36 11.35 -5.50 -4.21
N GLY A 37 10.05 -5.66 -4.47
CA GLY A 37 9.50 -6.52 -5.52
C GLY A 37 9.40 -5.89 -6.91
N GLY A 38 9.79 -4.61 -7.06
CA GLY A 38 9.64 -3.87 -8.34
C GLY A 38 8.25 -3.28 -8.58
N VAL A 39 7.39 -3.25 -7.57
CA VAL A 39 6.08 -2.59 -7.59
C VAL A 39 6.24 -1.14 -7.13
N ILE A 40 5.89 -0.21 -8.00
CA ILE A 40 6.06 1.24 -7.77
C ILE A 40 4.78 1.93 -7.30
N ALA A 41 3.61 1.31 -7.52
CA ALA A 41 2.32 1.82 -7.06
C ALA A 41 1.42 0.66 -6.63
N VAL A 42 0.62 0.86 -5.57
CA VAL A 42 -0.27 -0.17 -5.01
C VAL A 42 -1.69 0.35 -4.83
N LEU A 43 -2.71 -0.51 -4.97
CA LEU A 43 -4.08 -0.19 -4.59
C LEU A 43 -4.48 -1.05 -3.40
N ASP A 44 -4.64 -0.41 -2.24
CA ASP A 44 -4.97 -1.11 -1.01
C ASP A 44 -6.47 -1.41 -0.88
N MET A 45 -6.77 -2.66 -0.55
CA MET A 45 -8.15 -3.13 -0.42
C MET A 45 -8.83 -2.56 0.84
N PRO A 46 -10.12 -2.16 0.75
CA PRO A 46 -10.79 -1.37 1.78
C PRO A 46 -11.25 -2.16 3.02
N ASN A 47 -10.65 -3.32 3.31
CA ASN A 47 -11.06 -4.26 4.37
C ASN A 47 -10.31 -4.08 5.71
N ASN A 48 -9.77 -2.89 5.95
CA ASN A 48 -9.22 -2.50 7.23
C ASN A 48 -10.29 -2.28 8.30
N THR A 49 -9.85 -1.99 9.53
CA THR A 49 -10.74 -1.59 10.62
C THR A 49 -10.33 -0.20 11.11
N PRO A 50 -11.15 0.85 10.88
CA PRO A 50 -12.42 0.83 10.13
C PRO A 50 -12.23 0.58 8.61
N PRO A 51 -13.24 0.03 7.91
CA PRO A 51 -13.17 -0.17 6.47
C PRO A 51 -13.31 1.15 5.70
N THR A 52 -12.66 1.26 4.55
CA THR A 52 -12.69 2.48 3.70
C THR A 52 -13.94 2.46 2.82
N VAL A 53 -15.05 2.97 3.32
CA VAL A 53 -16.37 2.92 2.65
C VAL A 53 -17.10 4.26 2.61
N ASP A 54 -16.53 5.31 3.22
CA ASP A 54 -17.10 6.64 3.27
C ASP A 54 -16.01 7.72 3.16
N ARG A 55 -16.41 9.00 3.01
CA ARG A 55 -15.47 10.11 2.89
C ARG A 55 -14.52 10.23 4.09
N ARG A 56 -15.01 9.95 5.30
CA ARG A 56 -14.22 10.11 6.53
C ARG A 56 -13.12 9.05 6.58
N THR A 57 -13.47 7.79 6.37
CA THR A 57 -12.54 6.65 6.36
C THR A 57 -11.55 6.74 5.20
N PHE A 58 -11.99 7.23 4.04
CA PHE A 58 -11.11 7.57 2.92
C PHE A 58 -10.06 8.61 3.29
N LEU A 59 -10.47 9.75 3.88
CA LEU A 59 -9.54 10.80 4.28
C LEU A 59 -8.57 10.30 5.36
N GLN A 60 -9.05 9.50 6.32
CA GLN A 60 -8.19 8.87 7.32
C GLN A 60 -7.13 7.97 6.68
N LYS A 61 -7.54 7.08 5.76
CA LYS A 61 -6.63 6.17 5.05
C LYS A 61 -5.59 6.95 4.24
N ARG A 62 -6.03 8.01 3.54
CA ARG A 62 -5.14 8.87 2.76
C ARG A 62 -4.08 9.55 3.63
N GLU A 63 -4.43 10.04 4.81
CA GLU A 63 -3.44 10.65 5.73
C GLU A 63 -2.46 9.62 6.30
N ILE A 64 -2.88 8.38 6.52
CA ILE A 64 -1.99 7.27 6.92
C ILE A 64 -0.98 6.99 5.81
N LEU A 65 -1.46 6.76 4.58
CA LEU A 65 -0.60 6.47 3.43
C LEU A 65 0.35 7.63 3.14
N LYS A 66 -0.13 8.88 3.16
CA LYS A 66 0.70 10.08 2.98
C LYS A 66 1.85 10.17 3.98
N ARG A 67 1.69 9.67 5.20
CA ARG A 67 2.72 9.74 6.25
C ARG A 67 3.71 8.58 6.22
N LYS A 68 3.30 7.44 5.71
CA LYS A 68 4.01 6.17 5.91
C LYS A 68 4.45 5.47 4.62
N ALA A 69 3.70 5.63 3.52
CA ALA A 69 4.00 4.95 2.27
C ALA A 69 5.32 5.46 1.69
N VAL A 70 6.11 4.53 1.13
CA VAL A 70 7.36 4.84 0.42
C VAL A 70 7.26 4.61 -1.10
N SER A 71 6.12 4.09 -1.58
CA SER A 71 5.74 3.98 -3.00
C SER A 71 4.55 4.89 -3.30
N ASP A 72 4.13 4.95 -4.56
CA ASP A 72 2.81 5.50 -4.91
C ASP A 72 1.70 4.57 -4.40
N TYR A 73 0.48 5.11 -4.23
CA TYR A 73 -0.68 4.43 -3.65
C TYR A 73 -2.03 5.04 -4.12
#